data_AF-W7D3N5-F1
#
_entry.id   AF-W7D3N5-F1
#
_cell.length_a   1.000
_cell.length_b   1.000
_cell.length_c   1.000
_cell.angle_alpha   90.00
_cell.angle_beta   90.00
_cell.angle_gamma   90.00
#
_symmetry.space_group_name_H-M   'P 1'
#
loop_
_entity.id
_entity.type
_entity.pdbx_description
1 polymer ?
#
loop_
_entity_poly.entity_id
_entity_poly.type
_entity_poly.pdbx_seq_one_letter_code
_entity_poly.pdbx_strand_id
1 'polypeptide(L)'
;MFVWYLLGFVVLVAVLFTAGYIMKKKHYQRINELEAQKIELMERPVIDELTKVKKLKLTGQTEALFESWRDSWDEIATKLFPDLEEYILNAEQHTDRYQFRQATQMENQVEQVIHDIDTQMKQILRGLKELLASEERNAQDIRMAKDKFTMIRRDVLSNGYKLGEALGGVEGELDAIAESLNRFDMLTDQGDYLEARETVLNVQHNLEKLGVKMEKIPSLLRESDIILPDEMSKLQAGYDEMVQQGYYLEQLQLAAELERMSERVADLKVKIVAGELEVVENGVTELHTEINFIL
;
A
#
# COMPACT_ATOMS: atom_id res chain seq x y z
N MET A 1 -63.03 55.64 10.05
CA MET A 1 -61.65 55.54 9.51
C MET A 1 -60.64 55.14 10.58
N PHE A 2 -60.53 55.85 11.71
CA PHE A 2 -59.60 55.54 12.81
C PHE A 2 -59.70 54.10 13.37
N VAL A 3 -60.92 53.58 13.58
CA VAL A 3 -61.15 52.20 14.08
C VAL A 3 -60.61 51.14 13.12
N TRP A 4 -60.71 51.36 11.80
CA TRP A 4 -60.18 50.43 10.80
C TRP A 4 -58.65 50.45 10.74
N TYR A 5 -58.01 51.61 10.93
CA TYR A 5 -56.56 51.72 11.07
C TYR A 5 -56.05 51.07 12.36
N LEU A 6 -56.76 51.24 13.48
CA LEU A 6 -56.45 50.59 14.75
C LEU A 6 -56.59 49.07 14.64
N LEU A 7 -57.68 48.58 14.03
CA LEU A 7 -57.91 47.16 13.79
C LEU A 7 -56.81 46.56 12.90
N GLY A 8 -56.44 47.26 11.82
CA GLY A 8 -55.33 46.86 10.95
C GLY A 8 -53.99 46.80 11.68
N PHE A 9 -53.71 47.75 12.57
CA PHE A 9 -52.50 47.74 13.40
C PHE A 9 -52.47 46.56 14.38
N VAL A 10 -53.59 46.27 15.07
CA VAL A 10 -53.68 45.13 15.99
C VAL A 10 -53.49 43.80 15.25
N VAL A 11 -54.10 43.65 14.07
CA VAL A 11 -53.92 42.45 13.22
C VAL A 11 -52.46 42.33 12.76
N LEU A 12 -51.82 43.43 12.36
CA LEU A 12 -50.42 43.43 11.95
C LEU A 12 -49.48 43.01 13.11
N VAL A 13 -49.71 43.52 14.31
CA VAL A 13 -48.95 43.12 15.51
C VAL A 13 -49.17 41.63 15.81
N ALA A 14 -50.41 41.14 15.74
CA ALA A 14 -50.70 39.72 15.96
C ALA A 14 -50.00 38.80 14.94
N VAL A 15 -49.94 39.20 13.67
CA VAL A 15 -49.20 38.47 12.62
C VAL A 15 -47.71 38.45 12.91
N LEU A 16 -47.11 39.57 13.34
CA LEU A 16 -45.69 39.63 13.70
C LEU A 16 -45.34 38.73 14.90
N PHE A 17 -46.18 38.71 15.94
CA PHE A 17 -45.99 37.80 17.08
C PHE A 17 -46.10 36.33 16.66
N THR A 18 -47.09 35.99 15.84
CA THR A 18 -47.29 34.62 15.34
C THR A 18 -46.10 34.16 14.49
N ALA A 19 -45.63 35.02 13.58
CA ALA A 19 -44.43 34.74 12.77
C ALA A 19 -43.18 34.53 13.64
N GLY A 20 -42.97 35.39 14.64
CA GLY A 20 -41.86 35.27 15.59
C GLY A 20 -41.89 33.96 16.38
N TYR A 21 -43.07 33.52 16.83
CA TYR A 21 -43.24 32.25 17.54
C TYR A 21 -42.90 31.04 16.65
N ILE A 22 -43.35 31.03 15.39
CA ILE A 22 -43.05 29.95 14.45
C ILE A 22 -41.55 29.88 14.15
N MET A 23 -40.91 31.03 13.92
CA MET A 23 -39.46 31.09 13.70
C MET A 23 -38.69 30.57 14.92
N LYS A 24 -39.05 31.05 16.12
CA LYS A 24 -38.45 30.59 17.39
C LYS A 24 -38.54 29.07 17.53
N LYS A 25 -39.72 28.48 17.27
CA LYS A 25 -39.91 27.02 17.30
C LYS A 25 -39.01 26.29 16.29
N LYS A 26 -38.84 26.82 15.08
CA LYS A 26 -37.99 26.22 14.04
C LYS A 26 -36.52 26.19 14.46
N HIS A 27 -36.01 27.27 15.05
CA HIS A 27 -34.64 27.34 15.55
C HIS A 27 -34.40 26.34 16.70
N TYR A 28 -35.32 26.27 17.67
CA TYR A 28 -35.22 25.25 18.73
C TYR A 28 -35.23 23.82 18.21
N GLN A 29 -36.04 23.52 17.19
CA GLN A 29 -35.99 22.18 16.56
C GLN A 29 -34.62 21.89 15.98
N ARG A 30 -34.01 22.86 15.28
CA ARG A 30 -32.67 22.69 14.71
C ARG A 30 -31.60 22.55 15.79
N ILE A 31 -31.65 23.36 16.84
CA ILE A 31 -30.72 23.28 17.97
C ILE A 31 -30.81 21.90 18.64
N ASN A 32 -32.02 21.39 18.89
CA ASN A 32 -32.21 20.07 19.48
C ASN A 32 -31.66 18.94 18.59
N GLU A 33 -31.79 19.06 17.26
CA GLU A 33 -31.17 18.11 16.32
C GLU A 33 -29.64 18.13 16.42
N LEU A 34 -29.04 19.31 16.53
CA LEU A 34 -27.59 19.47 16.65
C LEU A 34 -27.08 18.95 18.02
N GLU A 35 -27.83 19.18 19.09
CA GLU A 35 -27.51 18.64 20.42
C GLU A 35 -27.60 17.11 20.45
N ALA A 36 -28.59 16.52 19.77
CA ALA A 36 -28.68 15.07 19.61
C ALA A 36 -27.46 14.50 18.86
N GLN A 37 -26.99 15.17 17.80
CA GLN A 37 -25.79 14.78 17.07
C GLN A 37 -24.52 14.87 17.94
N LYS A 38 -24.40 15.92 18.77
CA LYS A 38 -23.31 16.03 19.75
C LYS A 38 -23.31 14.83 20.70
N ILE A 39 -24.46 14.44 21.25
CA ILE A 39 -24.58 13.29 22.15
C ILE A 39 -24.14 12.01 21.44
N GLU A 40 -24.60 11.78 20.20
CA GLU A 40 -24.17 10.63 19.40
C GLU A 40 -22.65 10.60 19.22
N LEU A 41 -22.00 11.74 18.97
CA LEU A 41 -20.54 11.82 18.89
C LEU A 41 -19.86 11.48 20.22
N MET A 42 -20.38 11.97 21.35
CA MET A 42 -19.82 11.70 22.68
C MET A 42 -19.92 10.22 23.07
N GLU A 43 -20.94 9.50 22.59
CA GLU A 43 -21.14 8.07 22.88
C GLU A 43 -20.21 7.15 22.08
N ARG A 44 -19.47 7.67 21.08
CA ARG A 44 -18.59 6.84 20.27
C ARG A 44 -17.37 6.34 21.08
N PRO A 45 -16.99 5.06 20.93
CA PRO A 45 -16.02 4.40 21.81
C PRO A 45 -14.55 4.70 21.43
N VAL A 46 -14.16 5.96 21.22
CA VAL A 46 -12.79 6.31 20.81
C VAL A 46 -11.77 5.97 21.91
N ILE A 47 -12.07 6.32 23.16
CA ILE A 47 -11.21 5.99 24.32
C ILE A 47 -11.04 4.48 24.48
N ASP A 48 -12.10 3.70 24.27
CA ASP A 48 -12.03 2.24 24.39
C ASP A 48 -11.11 1.64 23.33
N GLU A 49 -11.21 2.11 22.08
CA GLU A 49 -10.32 1.66 21.00
C GLU A 49 -8.86 2.10 21.23
N LEU A 50 -8.63 3.35 21.66
CA LEU A 50 -7.31 3.82 22.07
C LEU A 50 -6.72 2.95 23.17
N THR A 51 -7.53 2.59 24.17
CA THR A 51 -7.10 1.74 25.29
C THR A 51 -6.80 0.31 24.85
N LYS A 52 -7.58 -0.24 23.91
CA LYS A 52 -7.31 -1.57 23.33
C LYS A 52 -5.96 -1.59 22.62
N VAL A 53 -5.68 -0.60 21.78
CA VAL A 53 -4.43 -0.50 21.04
C VAL A 53 -3.24 -0.24 21.97
N LYS A 54 -3.40 0.61 23.00
CA LYS A 54 -2.36 0.87 24.00
C LYS A 54 -1.91 -0.36 24.80
N LYS A 55 -2.73 -1.41 24.87
CA LYS A 55 -2.34 -2.69 25.51
C LYS A 55 -1.28 -3.43 24.69
N LEU A 56 -1.17 -3.13 23.40
CA LEU A 56 -0.09 -3.63 22.58
C LEU A 56 1.20 -2.88 22.95
N LYS A 57 2.33 -3.54 22.72
CA LYS A 57 3.62 -2.86 22.76
C LYS A 57 3.70 -2.02 21.49
N LEU A 58 3.94 -0.71 21.62
CA LEU A 58 4.07 0.22 20.51
C LEU A 58 5.43 0.89 20.62
N THR A 59 6.21 0.88 19.54
CA THR A 59 7.51 1.57 19.48
C THR A 59 7.70 2.21 18.11
N GLY A 60 8.64 3.14 18.02
CA GLY A 60 9.12 3.67 16.73
C GLY A 60 8.03 4.41 15.96
N GLN A 61 7.84 4.05 14.69
CA GLN A 61 6.85 4.72 13.82
C GLN A 61 5.42 4.47 14.32
N THR A 62 5.18 3.26 14.81
CA THR A 62 3.88 2.85 15.33
C THR A 62 3.46 3.66 16.56
N GLU A 63 4.39 3.93 17.48
CA GLU A 63 4.14 4.76 18.67
C GLU A 63 3.85 6.22 18.30
N ALA A 64 4.64 6.80 17.39
CA ALA A 64 4.44 8.17 16.94
C ALA A 64 3.05 8.39 16.31
N LEU A 65 2.60 7.43 15.50
CA LEU A 65 1.27 7.48 14.90
C LEU A 65 0.15 7.35 15.95
N PHE A 66 0.31 6.44 16.91
CA PHE A 66 -0.65 6.28 18.01
C PHE A 66 -0.77 7.55 18.86
N GLU A 67 0.35 8.17 19.24
CA GLU A 67 0.34 9.41 20.01
C GLU A 67 -0.31 10.55 19.23
N SER A 68 -0.11 10.63 17.89
CA SER A 68 -0.81 11.63 17.07
C SER A 68 -2.33 11.49 17.13
N TRP A 69 -2.86 10.26 17.11
CA TRP A 69 -4.30 10.02 17.25
C TRP A 69 -4.81 10.34 18.65
N ARG A 70 -4.01 10.05 19.68
CA ARG A 70 -4.34 10.40 21.06
C ARG A 70 -4.41 11.91 21.23
N ASP A 71 -3.46 12.65 20.67
CA ASP A 71 -3.41 14.10 20.75
C ASP A 71 -4.57 14.75 19.95
N SER A 72 -4.92 14.21 18.77
CA SER A 72 -6.14 14.63 18.06
C SER A 72 -7.41 14.37 18.88
N TRP A 73 -7.50 13.23 19.56
CA TRP A 73 -8.62 12.96 20.47
C TRP A 73 -8.64 13.93 21.66
N ASP A 74 -7.49 14.25 22.23
CA ASP A 74 -7.39 15.22 23.33
C ASP A 74 -7.85 16.61 22.89
N GLU A 75 -7.51 17.06 21.68
CA GLU A 75 -8.03 18.32 21.12
C GLU A 75 -9.56 18.27 20.96
N ILE A 76 -10.11 17.17 20.44
CA ILE A 76 -11.57 16.99 20.33
C ILE A 76 -12.23 17.10 21.72
N ALA A 77 -11.68 16.39 22.71
CA ALA A 77 -12.23 16.31 24.06
C ALA A 77 -12.15 17.62 24.84
N THR A 78 -11.02 18.32 24.75
CA THR A 78 -10.70 19.47 25.61
C THR A 78 -10.99 20.82 24.98
N LYS A 79 -11.18 20.88 23.66
CA LYS A 79 -11.41 22.13 22.93
C LYS A 79 -12.65 22.07 22.05
N LEU A 80 -12.76 21.11 21.13
CA LEU A 80 -13.86 21.13 20.15
C LEU A 80 -15.23 20.84 20.78
N PHE A 81 -15.34 19.90 21.72
CA PHE A 81 -16.59 19.68 22.44
C PHE A 81 -17.01 20.88 23.32
N PRO A 82 -16.10 21.50 24.10
CA PRO A 82 -16.40 22.76 24.79
C PRO A 82 -16.83 23.90 23.84
N ASP A 83 -16.13 24.12 22.74
CA ASP A 83 -16.48 25.15 21.75
C ASP A 83 -17.88 24.88 21.16
N LEU A 84 -18.17 23.61 20.86
CA LEU A 84 -19.47 23.17 20.37
C LEU A 84 -20.60 23.50 21.37
N GLU A 85 -20.38 23.26 22.66
CA GLU A 85 -21.33 23.58 23.72
C GLU A 85 -21.58 25.10 23.81
N GLU A 86 -20.51 25.90 23.72
CA GLU A 86 -20.62 27.35 23.74
C GLU A 86 -21.44 27.87 22.54
N TYR A 87 -21.21 27.34 21.34
CA TYR A 87 -21.99 27.74 20.17
C TYR A 87 -23.47 27.34 20.26
N ILE A 88 -23.78 26.15 20.80
CA ILE A 88 -25.16 25.72 21.06
C ILE A 88 -25.84 26.69 22.04
N LEU A 89 -25.19 26.98 23.18
CA LEU A 89 -25.71 27.92 24.16
C LEU A 89 -25.95 29.31 23.56
N ASN A 90 -25.03 29.81 22.73
CA ASN A 90 -25.17 31.08 22.04
C ASN A 90 -26.34 31.07 21.03
N ALA A 91 -26.54 29.97 20.30
CA ALA A 91 -27.68 29.80 19.39
C ALA A 91 -29.02 29.87 20.13
N GLU A 92 -29.12 29.23 21.30
CA GLU A 92 -30.29 29.30 22.18
C GLU A 92 -30.54 30.73 22.67
N GLN A 93 -29.51 31.40 23.17
CA GLN A 93 -29.62 32.78 23.68
C GLN A 93 -30.07 33.76 22.59
N HIS A 94 -29.54 33.65 21.36
CA HIS A 94 -29.97 34.47 20.24
C HIS A 94 -31.41 34.14 19.82
N THR A 95 -31.79 32.86 19.82
CA THR A 95 -33.17 32.42 19.54
C THR A 95 -34.16 32.98 20.56
N ASP A 96 -33.79 33.01 21.84
CA ASP A 96 -34.60 33.58 22.90
C ASP A 96 -34.81 35.09 22.79
N ARG A 97 -33.79 35.80 22.31
CA ARG A 97 -33.83 37.25 22.06
C ARG A 97 -34.46 37.62 20.70
N TYR A 98 -35.06 36.65 19.98
CA TYR A 98 -35.61 36.83 18.63
C TYR A 98 -34.57 37.31 17.59
N GLN A 99 -33.29 37.05 17.86
CA GLN A 99 -32.15 37.41 17.01
C GLN A 99 -31.83 36.30 16.00
N PHE A 100 -32.81 35.93 15.18
CA PHE A 100 -32.76 34.72 14.34
C PHE A 100 -31.58 34.66 13.37
N ARG A 101 -31.12 35.79 12.83
CA ARG A 101 -29.95 35.81 11.94
C ARG A 101 -28.67 35.38 12.66
N GLN A 102 -28.51 35.78 13.92
CA GLN A 102 -27.34 35.40 14.74
C GLN A 102 -27.47 33.96 15.23
N ALA A 103 -28.69 33.53 15.58
CA ALA A 103 -28.98 32.13 15.88
C ALA A 103 -28.57 31.21 14.71
N THR A 104 -28.96 31.53 13.47
CA THR A 104 -28.54 30.78 12.28
C THR A 104 -27.02 30.78 12.09
N GLN A 105 -26.34 31.88 12.39
CA GLN A 105 -24.88 31.90 12.30
C GLN A 105 -24.25 30.94 13.30
N MET A 106 -24.72 30.91 14.54
CA MET A 106 -24.25 29.96 15.56
C MET A 106 -24.61 28.52 15.19
N GLU A 107 -25.84 28.23 14.75
CA GLU A 107 -26.27 26.91 14.27
C GLU A 107 -25.34 26.37 13.17
N ASN A 108 -24.94 27.22 12.22
CA ASN A 108 -24.00 26.83 11.17
C ASN A 108 -22.58 26.56 11.70
N GLN A 109 -22.13 27.28 12.73
CA GLN A 109 -20.85 26.99 13.39
C GLN A 109 -20.89 25.64 14.11
N VAL A 110 -21.99 25.37 14.84
CA VAL A 110 -22.24 24.08 15.50
C VAL A 110 -22.17 22.95 14.48
N GLU A 111 -22.87 23.09 13.34
CA GLU A 111 -22.87 22.07 12.27
C GLU A 111 -21.46 21.84 11.68
N GLN A 112 -20.68 22.90 11.47
CA GLN A 112 -19.31 22.78 10.99
C GLN A 112 -18.41 22.05 12.01
N VAL A 113 -18.47 22.43 13.29
CA VAL A 113 -17.68 21.80 14.34
C VAL A 113 -18.07 20.32 14.52
N ILE A 114 -19.36 19.99 14.45
CA ILE A 114 -19.84 18.59 14.43
C ILE A 114 -19.21 17.82 13.27
N HIS A 115 -19.18 18.41 12.06
CA HIS A 115 -18.58 17.77 10.90
C HIS A 115 -17.07 17.52 11.08
N ASP A 116 -16.36 18.50 11.65
CA ASP A 116 -14.93 18.40 11.89
C ASP A 116 -14.63 17.33 12.95
N ILE A 117 -15.37 17.30 14.06
CA ILE A 117 -15.27 16.25 15.09
C ILE A 117 -15.56 14.88 14.47
N ASP A 118 -16.68 14.73 13.74
CA ASP A 118 -17.07 13.47 13.12
C ASP A 118 -15.98 12.93 12.18
N THR A 119 -15.38 13.81 11.38
CA THR A 119 -14.32 13.46 10.43
C THR A 119 -13.06 13.01 11.15
N GLN A 120 -12.60 13.77 12.16
CA GLN A 120 -11.40 13.41 12.92
C GLN A 120 -11.60 12.11 13.70
N MET A 121 -12.75 11.93 14.37
CA MET A 121 -13.07 10.68 15.08
C MET A 121 -13.08 9.48 14.13
N LYS A 122 -13.65 9.63 12.93
CA LYS A 122 -13.64 8.56 11.92
C LYS A 122 -12.22 8.21 11.46
N GLN A 123 -11.35 9.21 11.29
CA GLN A 123 -9.95 8.99 10.93
C GLN A 123 -9.21 8.24 12.04
N ILE A 124 -9.34 8.67 13.30
CA ILE A 124 -8.74 8.00 14.46
C ILE A 124 -9.22 6.54 14.54
N LEU A 125 -10.54 6.31 14.52
CA LEU A 125 -11.11 4.97 14.62
C LEU A 125 -10.69 4.05 13.47
N ARG A 126 -10.56 4.60 12.26
CA ARG A 126 -10.08 3.84 11.10
C ARG A 126 -8.60 3.48 11.28
N GLY A 127 -7.76 4.44 11.65
CA GLY A 127 -6.34 4.22 11.88
C GLY A 127 -6.06 3.17 12.95
N LEU A 128 -6.77 3.24 14.09
CA LEU A 128 -6.67 2.24 15.16
C LEU A 128 -7.07 0.84 14.69
N LYS A 129 -8.15 0.73 13.91
CA LYS A 129 -8.58 -0.56 13.33
C LYS A 129 -7.58 -1.09 12.31
N GLU A 130 -7.03 -0.22 11.47
CA GLU A 130 -6.02 -0.59 10.48
C GLU A 130 -4.73 -1.07 11.15
N LEU A 131 -4.32 -0.44 12.26
CA LEU A 131 -3.17 -0.90 13.04
C LEU A 131 -3.38 -2.32 13.58
N LEU A 132 -4.53 -2.60 14.20
CA LEU A 132 -4.88 -3.94 14.69
C LEU A 132 -4.94 -4.97 13.57
N ALA A 133 -5.58 -4.62 12.46
CA ALA A 133 -5.66 -5.49 11.29
C ALA A 133 -4.29 -5.72 10.64
N SER A 134 -3.39 -4.75 10.70
CA SER A 134 -2.02 -4.89 10.20
C SER A 134 -1.25 -5.92 11.00
N GLU A 135 -1.39 -5.95 12.32
CA GLU A 135 -0.74 -6.96 13.17
C GLU A 135 -1.19 -8.37 12.80
N GLU A 136 -2.50 -8.60 12.69
CA GLU A 136 -3.06 -9.91 12.31
C GLU A 136 -2.62 -10.34 10.90
N ARG A 137 -2.67 -9.41 9.93
CA ARG A 137 -2.23 -9.68 8.55
C ARG A 137 -0.74 -9.97 8.48
N ASN A 138 0.08 -9.21 9.21
CA ASN A 138 1.52 -9.45 9.28
C ASN A 138 1.84 -10.84 9.81
N ALA A 139 1.12 -11.30 10.84
CA ALA A 139 1.29 -12.63 11.40
C ALA A 139 0.91 -13.75 10.41
N GLN A 140 -0.08 -13.54 9.55
CA GLN A 140 -0.43 -14.48 8.49
C GLN A 140 0.60 -14.46 7.35
N ASP A 141 0.90 -13.26 6.84
CA ASP A 141 1.75 -13.06 5.66
C ASP A 141 3.18 -13.54 5.92
N ILE A 142 3.72 -13.33 7.13
CA ILE A 142 5.05 -13.82 7.49
C ILE A 142 5.10 -15.35 7.56
N ARG A 143 4.03 -16.03 7.97
CA ARG A 143 4.00 -17.50 7.99
C ARG A 143 4.10 -18.05 6.57
N MET A 144 3.32 -17.49 5.66
CA MET A 144 3.38 -17.85 4.24
C MET A 144 4.78 -17.57 3.65
N ALA A 145 5.39 -16.44 4.03
CA ALA A 145 6.75 -16.11 3.63
C ALA A 145 7.80 -17.10 4.18
N LYS A 146 7.72 -17.47 5.46
CA LYS A 146 8.61 -18.46 6.10
C LYS A 146 8.47 -19.86 5.47
N ASP A 147 7.25 -20.26 5.11
CA ASP A 147 7.01 -21.53 4.40
C ASP A 147 7.62 -21.51 3.00
N LYS A 148 7.41 -20.43 2.22
CA LYS A 148 8.00 -20.27 0.89
C LYS A 148 9.53 -20.20 0.94
N PHE A 149 10.08 -19.46 1.91
CA PHE A 149 11.52 -19.42 2.16
C PHE A 149 12.09 -20.81 2.42
N THR A 150 11.45 -21.60 3.30
CA THR A 150 11.89 -22.96 3.62
C THR A 150 11.82 -23.88 2.40
N MET A 151 10.78 -23.73 1.57
CA MET A 151 10.65 -24.47 0.32
C MET A 151 11.78 -24.15 -0.65
N ILE A 152 12.04 -22.87 -0.93
CA ILE A 152 13.13 -22.45 -1.84
C ILE A 152 14.48 -22.89 -1.29
N ARG A 153 14.74 -22.72 0.01
CA ARG A 153 16.00 -23.14 0.63
C ARG A 153 16.22 -24.65 0.50
N ARG A 154 15.17 -25.47 0.69
CA ARG A 154 15.26 -26.92 0.47
C ARG A 154 15.54 -27.26 -0.99
N ASP A 155 14.93 -26.52 -1.91
CA ASP A 155 15.14 -26.72 -3.34
C ASP A 155 16.59 -26.39 -3.73
N VAL A 156 17.15 -25.27 -3.26
CA VAL A 156 18.56 -24.93 -3.43
C VAL A 156 19.48 -26.01 -2.87
N LEU A 157 19.19 -26.55 -1.67
CA LEU A 157 19.99 -27.65 -1.11
C LEU A 157 19.92 -28.94 -1.93
N SER A 158 18.79 -29.22 -2.57
CA SER A 158 18.55 -30.48 -3.29
C SER A 158 18.95 -30.41 -4.77
N ASN A 159 18.76 -29.26 -5.38
CA ASN A 159 18.87 -28.99 -6.81
C ASN A 159 19.87 -27.88 -7.14
N GLY A 160 20.63 -27.35 -6.17
CA GLY A 160 21.55 -26.23 -6.35
C GLY A 160 22.63 -26.46 -7.40
N TYR A 161 23.01 -27.72 -7.65
CA TYR A 161 23.91 -28.09 -8.73
C TYR A 161 23.40 -27.64 -10.12
N LYS A 162 22.08 -27.49 -10.31
CA LYS A 162 21.46 -27.00 -11.55
C LYS A 162 21.63 -25.49 -11.75
N LEU A 163 22.00 -24.76 -10.71
CA LEU A 163 22.21 -23.31 -10.76
C LEU A 163 23.64 -22.94 -11.20
N GLY A 164 24.55 -23.93 -11.28
CA GLY A 164 25.93 -23.70 -11.70
C GLY A 164 26.61 -22.60 -10.89
N GLU A 165 27.28 -21.68 -11.57
CA GLU A 165 27.99 -20.56 -10.94
C GLU A 165 27.04 -19.52 -10.30
N ALA A 166 25.76 -19.51 -10.66
CA ALA A 166 24.77 -18.60 -10.08
C ALA A 166 24.33 -19.03 -8.66
N LEU A 167 24.70 -20.23 -8.21
CA LEU A 167 24.35 -20.75 -6.88
C LEU A 167 24.75 -19.79 -5.75
N GLY A 168 25.96 -19.23 -5.79
CA GLY A 168 26.44 -18.33 -4.75
C GLY A 168 25.62 -17.03 -4.65
N GLY A 169 25.13 -16.51 -5.77
CA GLY A 169 24.23 -15.35 -5.79
C GLY A 169 22.87 -15.67 -5.17
N VAL A 170 22.32 -16.84 -5.50
CA VAL A 170 21.06 -17.35 -4.93
C VAL A 170 21.17 -17.59 -3.42
N GLU A 171 22.28 -18.14 -2.94
CA GLU A 171 22.55 -18.32 -1.51
C GLU A 171 22.65 -16.98 -0.77
N GLY A 172 23.34 -15.99 -1.36
CA GLY A 172 23.40 -14.63 -0.80
C GLY A 172 22.03 -13.95 -0.71
N GLU A 173 21.16 -14.13 -1.71
CA GLU A 173 19.79 -13.64 -1.66
C GLU A 173 18.97 -14.34 -0.57
N LEU A 174 19.14 -15.66 -0.38
CA LEU A 174 18.51 -16.39 0.72
C LEU A 174 18.96 -15.88 2.09
N ASP A 175 20.25 -15.59 2.26
CA ASP A 175 20.78 -15.05 3.51
C ASP A 175 20.21 -13.66 3.82
N ALA A 176 20.15 -12.77 2.82
CA ALA A 176 19.53 -11.45 2.98
C ALA A 176 18.02 -11.54 3.33
N ILE A 177 17.30 -12.50 2.74
CA ILE A 177 15.90 -12.77 3.11
C ILE A 177 15.82 -13.30 4.55
N ALA A 178 16.73 -14.18 4.97
CA ALA A 178 16.77 -14.70 6.34
C ALA A 178 17.02 -13.58 7.37
N GLU A 179 17.93 -12.65 7.07
CA GLU A 179 18.14 -11.45 7.89
C GLU A 179 16.87 -10.60 7.98
N SER A 180 16.16 -10.42 6.87
CA SER A 180 14.90 -9.67 6.83
C SER A 180 13.78 -10.36 7.65
N LEU A 181 13.70 -11.69 7.61
CA LEU A 181 12.80 -12.47 8.46
C LEU A 181 13.12 -12.28 9.96
N ASN A 182 14.40 -12.27 10.33
CA ASN A 182 14.82 -12.00 11.71
C ASN A 182 14.51 -10.57 12.14
N ARG A 183 14.69 -9.59 11.23
CA ARG A 183 14.33 -8.19 11.48
C ARG A 183 12.83 -8.05 11.72
N PHE A 184 11.99 -8.75 10.96
CA PHE A 184 10.55 -8.78 11.21
C PHE A 184 10.22 -9.28 12.62
N ASP A 185 10.82 -10.39 13.06
CA ASP A 185 10.58 -10.95 14.40
C ASP A 185 10.99 -9.93 15.47
N MET A 186 12.15 -9.25 15.30
CA MET A 186 12.61 -8.19 16.20
C MET A 186 11.65 -6.98 16.25
N LEU A 187 11.20 -6.48 15.10
CA LEU A 187 10.28 -5.33 15.02
C LEU A 187 8.94 -5.67 15.66
N THR A 188 8.44 -6.89 15.44
CA THR A 188 7.18 -7.37 16.04
C THR A 188 7.30 -7.51 17.56
N ASP A 189 8.41 -8.05 18.05
CA ASP A 189 8.70 -8.15 19.50
C ASP A 189 8.88 -6.77 20.16
N GLN A 190 9.35 -5.80 19.40
CA GLN A 190 9.48 -4.41 19.86
C GLN A 190 8.15 -3.66 19.81
N GLY A 191 7.23 -4.03 18.91
CA GLY A 191 5.96 -3.37 18.74
C GLY A 191 5.93 -2.33 17.62
N ASP A 192 6.88 -2.37 16.68
CA ASP A 192 6.84 -1.54 15.48
C ASP A 192 6.16 -2.28 14.32
N TYR A 193 4.83 -2.36 14.40
CA TYR A 193 3.99 -3.09 13.45
C TYR A 193 3.98 -2.48 12.04
N LEU A 194 4.21 -1.17 11.92
CA LEU A 194 4.29 -0.48 10.63
C LEU A 194 5.57 -0.84 9.88
N GLU A 195 6.72 -0.77 10.54
CA GLU A 195 7.99 -1.16 9.91
C GLU A 195 8.03 -2.68 9.66
N ALA A 196 7.42 -3.47 10.56
CA ALA A 196 7.23 -4.90 10.35
C ALA A 196 6.39 -5.18 9.08
N ARG A 197 5.33 -4.38 8.81
CA ARG A 197 4.52 -4.54 7.59
C ARG A 197 5.38 -4.36 6.34
N GLU A 198 6.17 -3.30 6.28
CA GLU A 198 7.06 -3.04 5.15
C GLU A 198 8.06 -4.19 4.96
N THR A 199 8.63 -4.69 6.05
CA THR A 199 9.57 -5.82 6.04
C THR A 199 8.93 -7.07 5.45
N VAL A 200 7.70 -7.41 5.83
CA VAL A 200 6.97 -8.57 5.27
C VAL A 200 6.78 -8.45 3.76
N LEU A 201 6.33 -7.28 3.30
CA LEU A 201 6.09 -7.03 1.87
C LEU A 201 7.38 -7.18 1.06
N ASN A 202 8.48 -6.63 1.57
CA ASN A 202 9.79 -6.77 0.94
C ASN A 202 10.26 -8.22 0.89
N VAL A 203 10.06 -8.99 1.96
CA VAL A 203 10.39 -10.42 1.99
C VAL A 203 9.56 -11.19 0.96
N GLN A 204 8.25 -10.96 0.88
CA GLN A 204 7.38 -11.63 -0.09
C GLN A 204 7.82 -11.36 -1.53
N HIS A 205 8.11 -10.10 -1.84
CA HIS A 205 8.61 -9.67 -3.15
C HIS A 205 9.94 -10.33 -3.50
N ASN A 206 10.89 -10.34 -2.56
CA ASN A 206 12.19 -10.96 -2.78
C ASN A 206 12.08 -12.47 -2.97
N LEU A 207 11.20 -13.15 -2.21
CA LEU A 207 10.92 -14.58 -2.39
C LEU A 207 10.25 -14.89 -3.73
N GLU A 208 9.42 -14.00 -4.26
CA GLU A 208 8.83 -14.15 -5.59
C GLU A 208 9.89 -14.01 -6.68
N LYS A 209 10.69 -12.95 -6.62
CA LYS A 209 11.83 -12.77 -7.54
C LYS A 209 12.79 -13.96 -7.51
N LEU A 210 13.14 -14.43 -6.32
CA LEU A 210 14.02 -15.57 -6.15
C LEU A 210 13.40 -16.86 -6.70
N GLY A 211 12.10 -17.07 -6.50
CA GLY A 211 11.36 -18.18 -7.09
C GLY A 211 11.43 -18.20 -8.62
N VAL A 212 11.25 -17.03 -9.26
CA VAL A 212 11.39 -16.90 -10.72
C VAL A 212 12.82 -17.21 -11.17
N LYS A 213 13.84 -16.76 -10.42
CA LYS A 213 15.25 -17.08 -10.72
C LYS A 213 15.52 -18.58 -10.66
N MET A 214 15.00 -19.26 -9.63
CA MET A 214 15.15 -20.71 -9.46
C MET A 214 14.58 -21.51 -10.63
N GLU A 215 13.51 -21.02 -11.26
CA GLU A 215 12.91 -21.64 -12.45
C GLU A 215 13.70 -21.34 -13.73
N LYS A 216 14.08 -20.08 -13.93
CA LYS A 216 14.68 -19.61 -15.19
C LYS A 216 16.16 -19.95 -15.34
N ILE A 217 16.96 -19.84 -14.28
CA ILE A 217 18.42 -20.02 -14.35
C ILE A 217 18.79 -21.40 -14.93
N PRO A 218 18.25 -22.54 -14.44
CA PRO A 218 18.58 -23.85 -15.01
C PRO A 218 18.23 -23.99 -16.49
N SER A 219 17.15 -23.34 -16.93
CA SER A 219 16.74 -23.33 -18.34
C SER A 219 17.73 -22.55 -19.19
N LEU A 220 18.09 -21.33 -18.76
CA LEU A 220 19.00 -20.45 -19.50
C LEU A 220 20.44 -20.99 -19.53
N LEU A 221 20.89 -21.65 -18.47
CA LEU A 221 22.17 -22.35 -18.46
C LEU A 221 22.17 -23.50 -19.45
N ARG A 222 21.12 -24.34 -19.47
CA ARG A 222 21.00 -25.41 -20.48
C ARG A 222 21.04 -24.87 -21.90
N GLU A 223 20.34 -23.76 -22.14
CA GLU A 223 20.32 -23.09 -23.44
C GLU A 223 21.72 -22.64 -23.87
N SER A 224 22.47 -22.03 -22.95
CA SER A 224 23.78 -21.45 -23.21
C SER A 224 24.92 -22.48 -23.21
N ASP A 225 24.79 -23.57 -22.45
CA ASP A 225 25.83 -24.60 -22.31
C ASP A 225 25.69 -25.75 -23.30
N ILE A 226 24.47 -26.02 -23.77
CA ILE A 226 24.18 -27.23 -24.56
C ILE A 226 23.53 -26.86 -25.89
N ILE A 227 22.41 -26.14 -25.88
CA ILE A 227 21.56 -26.00 -27.07
C ILE A 227 22.24 -25.09 -28.10
N LEU A 228 22.59 -23.87 -27.72
CA LEU A 228 23.24 -22.91 -28.61
C LEU A 228 24.57 -23.44 -29.18
N PRO A 229 25.49 -24.04 -28.38
CA PRO A 229 26.70 -24.66 -28.92
C PRO A 229 26.43 -25.82 -29.89
N ASP A 230 25.42 -26.67 -29.62
CA ASP A 230 25.07 -27.79 -30.50
C ASP A 230 24.50 -27.30 -31.84
N GLU A 231 23.65 -26.27 -31.82
CA GLU A 231 23.15 -25.63 -33.04
C GLU A 231 24.26 -24.96 -33.86
N MET A 232 25.18 -24.25 -33.20
CA MET A 232 26.37 -23.68 -33.83
C MET A 232 27.27 -24.77 -34.43
N SER A 233 27.46 -25.90 -33.74
CA SER A 233 28.23 -27.02 -34.25
C SER A 233 27.56 -27.68 -35.47
N LYS A 234 26.23 -27.77 -35.49
CA LYS A 234 25.48 -28.27 -36.66
C LYS A 234 25.59 -27.33 -37.84
N LEU A 235 25.53 -26.01 -37.60
CA LEU A 235 25.73 -24.99 -38.62
C LEU A 235 27.12 -25.13 -39.26
N GLN A 236 28.16 -25.30 -38.44
CA GLN A 236 29.52 -25.51 -38.90
C GLN A 236 29.65 -26.80 -39.72
N ALA A 237 29.09 -27.91 -39.24
CA ALA A 237 29.13 -29.19 -39.96
C ALA A 237 28.40 -29.12 -41.32
N GLY A 238 27.24 -28.47 -41.37
CA GLY A 238 26.50 -28.26 -42.62
C GLY A 238 27.28 -27.41 -43.62
N TYR A 239 27.94 -26.36 -43.15
CA TYR A 239 28.82 -25.54 -43.98
C TYR A 239 29.99 -26.34 -44.55
N ASP A 240 30.69 -27.12 -43.71
CA ASP A 240 31.81 -27.96 -44.13
C ASP A 240 31.38 -29.00 -45.19
N GLU A 241 30.18 -29.58 -45.03
CA GLU A 241 29.61 -30.50 -46.02
C GLU A 241 29.34 -29.80 -47.37
N MET A 242 28.75 -28.59 -47.36
CA MET A 242 28.49 -27.83 -48.58
C MET A 242 29.80 -27.42 -49.29
N VAL A 243 30.83 -27.02 -48.54
CA VAL A 243 32.15 -26.73 -49.11
C VAL A 243 32.75 -27.98 -49.77
N GLN A 244 32.65 -29.15 -49.12
CA GLN A 244 33.10 -30.42 -49.69
C GLN A 244 32.33 -30.85 -50.94
N GLN A 245 31.03 -30.53 -51.02
CA GLN A 245 30.20 -30.75 -52.21
C GLN A 245 30.50 -29.77 -53.36
N GLY A 246 31.44 -28.84 -53.18
CA GLY A 246 31.92 -27.94 -54.23
C GLY A 246 31.17 -26.61 -54.31
N TYR A 247 30.35 -26.26 -53.32
CA TYR A 247 29.72 -24.95 -53.24
C TYR A 247 30.75 -23.88 -52.82
N TYR A 248 30.81 -22.78 -53.56
CA TYR A 248 31.71 -21.66 -53.26
C TYR A 248 31.09 -20.76 -52.19
N LEU A 249 31.50 -20.93 -50.93
CA LEU A 249 30.92 -20.25 -49.77
C LEU A 249 31.88 -19.26 -49.06
N GLU A 250 33.06 -18.98 -49.64
CA GLU A 250 34.11 -18.11 -49.05
C GLU A 250 33.63 -16.70 -48.64
N GLN A 251 32.55 -16.19 -49.25
CA GLN A 251 32.00 -14.87 -48.91
C GLN A 251 31.12 -14.84 -47.65
N LEU A 252 30.75 -16.00 -47.09
CA LEU A 252 29.82 -16.05 -45.95
C LEU A 252 30.45 -15.70 -44.60
N GLN A 253 31.80 -15.66 -44.50
CA GLN A 253 32.55 -15.40 -43.25
C GLN A 253 32.03 -16.18 -42.02
N LEU A 254 31.51 -17.39 -42.23
CA LEU A 254 30.78 -18.14 -41.19
C LEU A 254 31.62 -18.37 -39.93
N ALA A 255 32.92 -18.62 -40.08
CA ALA A 255 33.81 -18.82 -38.96
C ALA A 255 33.88 -17.59 -38.03
N ALA A 256 33.92 -16.38 -38.58
CA ALA A 256 33.94 -15.14 -37.80
C ALA A 256 32.59 -14.90 -37.09
N GLU A 257 31.49 -15.28 -37.76
CA GLU A 257 30.15 -15.17 -37.17
C GLU A 257 29.94 -16.15 -36.02
N LEU A 258 30.39 -17.41 -36.18
CA LEU A 258 30.36 -18.42 -35.13
C LEU A 258 31.24 -18.05 -33.92
N GLU A 259 32.40 -17.41 -34.16
CA GLU A 259 33.26 -16.88 -33.10
C GLU A 259 32.54 -15.75 -32.34
N ARG A 260 31.94 -14.79 -33.06
CA ARG A 260 31.13 -13.71 -32.46
C ARG A 260 29.96 -14.26 -31.63
N MET A 261 29.26 -15.26 -32.14
CA MET A 261 28.16 -15.91 -31.43
C MET A 261 28.64 -16.63 -30.16
N SER A 262 29.80 -17.29 -30.22
CA SER A 262 30.40 -17.95 -29.05
C SER A 262 30.78 -16.95 -27.95
N GLU A 263 31.34 -15.79 -28.33
CA GLU A 263 31.62 -14.71 -27.38
C GLU A 263 30.33 -14.17 -26.73
N ARG A 264 29.26 -13.99 -27.52
CA ARG A 264 27.95 -13.59 -26.98
C ARG A 264 27.39 -14.63 -26.01
N VAL A 265 27.49 -15.91 -26.32
CA VAL A 265 27.07 -16.99 -25.40
C VAL A 265 27.85 -16.92 -24.08
N ALA A 266 29.16 -16.61 -24.14
CA ALA A 266 29.96 -16.43 -22.93
C ALA A 266 29.50 -15.20 -22.11
N ASP A 267 29.20 -14.07 -22.75
CA ASP A 267 28.65 -12.88 -22.08
C ASP A 267 27.28 -13.17 -21.43
N LEU A 268 26.40 -13.89 -22.14
CA LEU A 268 25.11 -14.31 -21.60
C LEU A 268 25.26 -15.15 -20.34
N LYS A 269 26.26 -16.04 -20.25
CA LYS A 269 26.53 -16.82 -19.03
C LYS A 269 26.92 -15.94 -17.86
N VAL A 270 27.78 -14.94 -18.07
CA VAL A 270 28.14 -13.96 -17.03
C VAL A 270 26.90 -13.21 -16.54
N LYS A 271 26.00 -12.85 -17.46
CA LYS A 271 24.72 -12.19 -17.14
C LYS A 271 23.72 -13.08 -16.40
N ILE A 272 23.71 -14.39 -16.68
CA ILE A 272 22.94 -15.37 -15.90
C ILE A 272 23.41 -15.37 -14.45
N VAL A 273 24.73 -15.42 -14.22
CA VAL A 273 25.32 -15.38 -12.87
C VAL A 273 25.01 -14.07 -12.16
N ALA A 274 25.00 -12.95 -12.87
CA ALA A 274 24.60 -11.64 -12.35
C ALA A 274 23.08 -11.51 -12.08
N GLY A 275 22.26 -12.46 -12.54
CA GLY A 275 20.81 -12.44 -12.36
C GLY A 275 20.06 -11.50 -13.32
N GLU A 276 20.69 -11.05 -14.42
CA GLU A 276 20.09 -10.21 -15.47
C GLU A 276 19.23 -11.01 -16.46
N LEU A 277 18.27 -11.80 -15.95
CA LEU A 277 17.63 -12.87 -16.72
C LEU A 277 16.83 -12.39 -17.94
N GLU A 278 16.21 -11.21 -17.88
CA GLU A 278 15.45 -10.65 -19.01
C GLU A 278 16.37 -10.29 -20.19
N VAL A 279 17.56 -9.77 -19.90
CA VAL A 279 18.58 -9.48 -20.92
C VAL A 279 19.05 -10.78 -21.56
N VAL A 280 19.22 -11.83 -20.74
CA VAL A 280 19.64 -13.14 -21.22
C VAL A 280 18.58 -13.76 -22.13
N GLU A 281 17.30 -13.73 -21.73
CA GLU A 281 16.19 -14.28 -22.53
C GLU A 281 16.10 -13.63 -23.92
N ASN A 282 16.25 -12.30 -23.98
CA ASN A 282 16.28 -11.58 -25.25
C ASN A 282 17.52 -11.96 -26.08
N GLY A 283 18.71 -11.99 -25.45
CA GLY A 283 19.94 -12.34 -26.15
C GLY A 283 19.96 -13.78 -26.69
N VAL A 284 19.39 -14.73 -25.95
CA VAL A 284 19.16 -16.12 -26.40
C VAL A 284 18.24 -16.13 -27.62
N THR A 285 17.13 -15.38 -27.58
CA THR A 285 16.16 -15.32 -28.69
C THR A 285 16.77 -14.69 -29.94
N GLU A 286 17.59 -13.66 -29.78
CA GLU A 286 18.33 -13.03 -30.87
C GLU A 286 19.31 -14.02 -31.52
N LEU A 287 20.09 -14.76 -30.71
CA LEU A 287 21.01 -15.78 -31.22
C LEU A 287 20.27 -16.89 -31.97
N HIS A 288 19.14 -17.36 -31.46
CA HIS A 288 18.27 -18.30 -32.17
C HIS A 288 17.80 -17.75 -33.52
N THR A 289 17.44 -16.48 -33.57
CA THR A 289 17.00 -15.83 -34.82
C THR A 289 18.14 -15.73 -35.82
N GLU A 290 19.34 -15.38 -35.36
CA GLU A 290 20.54 -15.32 -36.20
C GLU A 290 20.92 -16.70 -36.74
N ILE A 291 20.93 -17.74 -35.90
CA ILE A 291 21.21 -19.12 -36.32
C ILE A 291 20.20 -19.58 -37.38
N ASN A 292 18.91 -19.34 -37.16
CA ASN A 292 17.85 -19.69 -38.11
C ASN A 292 17.89 -18.89 -39.42
N PHE A 293 18.49 -17.70 -39.43
CA PHE A 293 18.67 -16.92 -40.66
C PHE A 293 19.83 -17.46 -41.51
N ILE A 294 20.83 -18.10 -40.89
CA ILE A 294 21.99 -18.66 -41.58
C ILE A 294 21.70 -20.07 -42.12
N LEU A 295 20.83 -20.84 -41.45
CA LEU A 295 20.28 -22.13 -41.92
C LEU A 295 19.42 -21.99 -43.19
#